data_AF-A0A4Y2EVL9-F1
#
_entry.id   AF-A0A4Y2EVL9-F1
#
_cell.length_a   1.000
_cell.length_b   1.000
_cell.length_c   1.000
_cell.angle_alpha   90.00
_cell.angle_beta   90.00
_cell.angle_gamma   90.00
#
_symmetry.space_group_name_H-M   'P 1'
#
loop_
_entity.id
_entity.type
_entity.pdbx_description
1 polymer ?
#
loop_
_entity_poly.entity_id
_entity_poly.type
_entity_poly.pdbx_seq_one_letter_code
_entity_poly.pdbx_strand_id
1 'polypeptide(L)'
;MARSRKETTISILKLIIFHHSSGKSVRNIAKLVNLSHYTVQYVIKRFKEENRIEKKVRKGRPAKLTKCDLRFIIRKFVKNPRLSALKVSAEFNEKFSTSISPETVRRVLRGAGLNGRSARRKFFVSAKNRKLSLSFAKPMLNKPETYRNNDLFADESKFKIFCSYGRIMVWRRKNEELNPKNLVGTVKYGGGGVLVWGACQHQD
;
A
#
# COMPACT_ATOMS: atom_id res chain seq x y z
N MET A 1 21.79 18.79 10.62
CA MET A 1 21.57 17.44 11.17
C MET A 1 22.63 17.18 12.23
N ALA A 2 22.25 16.90 13.48
CA ALA A 2 23.22 16.63 14.54
C ALA A 2 24.02 15.36 14.23
N ARG A 3 25.35 15.39 14.45
CA ARG A 3 26.23 14.24 14.24
C ARG A 3 25.86 13.14 15.26
N SER A 4 25.36 12.01 14.76
CA SER A 4 25.07 10.84 15.60
C SER A 4 26.34 10.37 16.31
N ARG A 5 26.28 10.20 17.64
CA ARG A 5 27.41 9.66 18.40
C ARG A 5 27.63 8.20 17.98
N LYS A 6 28.89 7.84 17.69
CA LYS A 6 29.26 6.45 17.36
C LYS A 6 28.89 5.54 18.54
N GLU A 7 28.14 4.51 18.23
CA GLU A 7 27.69 3.54 19.19
C GLU A 7 28.72 2.42 19.37
N THR A 8 28.95 2.00 20.61
CA THR A 8 29.79 0.83 20.91
C THR A 8 29.19 -0.44 20.30
N THR A 9 30.00 -1.22 19.60
CA THR A 9 29.60 -2.49 18.96
C THR A 9 29.39 -3.60 19.99
N ILE A 10 28.58 -4.59 19.64
CA ILE A 10 28.26 -5.73 20.52
C ILE A 10 29.52 -6.53 20.89
N SER A 11 30.48 -6.67 19.97
CA SER A 11 31.76 -7.34 20.21
C SER A 11 32.55 -6.67 21.34
N ILE A 12 32.64 -5.35 21.32
CA ILE A 12 33.31 -4.57 22.34
C ILE A 12 32.59 -4.71 23.70
N LEU A 13 31.25 -4.73 23.71
CA LEU A 13 30.48 -4.94 24.93
C LEU A 13 30.72 -6.32 25.55
N LYS A 14 30.84 -7.38 24.72
CA LYS A 14 31.19 -8.72 25.18
C LYS A 14 32.61 -8.76 25.77
N LEU A 15 33.58 -8.08 25.14
CA LEU A 15 34.96 -8.00 25.62
C LEU A 15 35.07 -7.33 27.00
N ILE A 16 34.29 -6.26 27.23
CA ILE A 16 34.20 -5.59 28.53
C ILE A 16 33.70 -6.55 29.61
N ILE A 17 32.64 -7.30 29.30
CA ILE A 17 32.03 -8.24 30.26
C ILE A 17 32.97 -9.41 30.54
N PHE A 18 33.60 -9.98 29.51
CA PHE A 18 34.58 -11.04 29.66
C PHE A 18 35.71 -10.63 30.63
N HIS A 19 36.33 -9.47 30.41
CA HIS A 19 37.39 -8.99 31.31
C HIS A 19 36.89 -8.60 32.70
N HIS A 20 35.64 -8.16 32.83
CA HIS A 20 35.04 -7.92 34.14
C HIS A 20 34.84 -9.23 34.92
N SER A 21 34.35 -10.28 34.25
CA SER A 21 34.23 -11.63 34.83
C SER A 21 35.59 -12.23 35.20
N SER A 22 36.66 -11.88 34.48
CA SER A 22 38.05 -12.24 34.86
C SER A 22 38.63 -11.40 36.00
N GLY A 23 37.85 -10.54 36.67
CA GLY A 23 38.29 -9.76 37.83
C GLY A 23 39.15 -8.52 37.52
N LYS A 24 39.27 -8.10 36.25
CA LYS A 24 40.05 -6.89 35.91
C LYS A 24 39.35 -5.61 36.39
N SER A 25 40.15 -4.62 36.81
CA SER A 25 39.63 -3.31 37.21
C SER A 25 39.03 -2.55 36.01
N VAL A 26 38.01 -1.72 36.27
CA VAL A 26 37.33 -0.91 35.24
C VAL A 26 38.32 -0.02 34.47
N ARG A 27 39.32 0.55 35.15
CA ARG A 27 40.36 1.39 34.55
C ARG A 27 41.25 0.62 33.57
N ASN A 28 41.59 -0.64 33.88
CA ASN A 28 42.36 -1.49 32.97
C ASN A 28 41.53 -1.91 31.75
N ILE A 29 40.25 -2.23 31.95
CA ILE A 29 39.33 -2.55 30.87
C ILE A 29 39.15 -1.35 29.93
N ALA A 30 39.00 -0.15 30.47
CA ALA A 30 38.87 1.08 29.68
C ALA A 30 40.09 1.33 28.77
N LYS A 31 41.30 1.10 29.28
CA LYS A 31 42.54 1.19 28.49
C LYS A 31 42.60 0.12 27.39
N LEU A 32 42.30 -1.14 27.71
CA LEU A 32 42.31 -2.26 26.75
C LEU A 32 41.35 -2.04 25.59
N VAL A 33 40.15 -1.55 25.89
CA VAL A 33 39.06 -1.39 24.93
C VAL A 33 39.09 -0.01 24.24
N ASN A 34 40.00 0.87 24.67
CA ASN A 34 40.11 2.27 24.23
C ASN A 34 38.77 3.03 24.30
N LEU A 35 38.10 2.94 25.45
CA LEU A 35 36.84 3.62 25.74
C LEU A 35 36.94 4.44 27.01
N SER A 36 36.05 5.42 27.17
CA SER A 36 36.00 6.20 28.41
C SER A 36 35.65 5.29 29.59
N HIS A 37 36.26 5.58 30.74
CA HIS A 37 35.98 4.90 32.01
C HIS A 37 34.48 4.84 32.32
N TYR A 38 33.78 5.96 32.12
CA TYR A 38 32.32 6.07 32.31
C TYR A 38 31.53 5.09 31.44
N THR A 39 31.94 4.90 30.18
CA THR A 39 31.26 3.95 29.28
C THR A 39 31.41 2.52 29.78
N VAL A 40 32.61 2.12 30.20
CA VAL A 40 32.86 0.77 30.73
C VAL A 40 32.09 0.55 32.03
N GLN A 41 32.11 1.52 32.94
CA GLN A 41 31.36 1.47 34.19
C GLN A 41 29.86 1.36 33.94
N TYR A 42 29.30 2.14 33.00
CA TYR A 42 27.89 2.07 32.62
C TYR A 42 27.52 0.70 32.04
N VAL A 43 28.38 0.14 31.18
CA VAL A 43 28.17 -1.20 30.59
C VAL A 43 28.13 -2.28 31.67
N ILE A 44 29.07 -2.25 32.61
CA ILE A 44 29.13 -3.19 33.74
C ILE A 44 27.92 -3.04 34.66
N LYS A 45 27.57 -1.80 35.03
CA LYS A 45 26.39 -1.50 35.86
C LYS A 45 25.12 -2.07 35.22
N ARG A 46 24.90 -1.76 33.95
CA ARG A 46 23.78 -2.28 33.17
C ARG A 46 23.78 -3.81 33.10
N PHE A 47 24.94 -4.45 32.97
CA PHE A 47 25.04 -5.91 32.96
C PHE A 47 24.64 -6.51 34.32
N LYS A 48 25.09 -5.93 35.44
CA LYS A 48 24.72 -6.39 36.78
C LYS A 48 23.23 -6.21 37.09
N GLU A 49 22.63 -5.10 36.65
CA GLU A 49 21.23 -4.76 36.95
C GLU A 49 20.23 -5.45 35.99
N GLU A 50 20.53 -5.50 34.69
CA GLU A 50 19.60 -5.99 33.65
C GLU A 50 19.98 -7.37 33.08
N ASN A 51 21.13 -7.96 33.45
CA ASN A 51 21.71 -9.17 32.85
C ASN A 51 21.78 -9.13 31.32
N ARG A 52 21.98 -7.93 30.76
CA ARG A 52 21.88 -7.69 29.31
C ARG A 52 23.08 -6.96 28.74
N ILE A 53 23.60 -7.51 27.64
CA ILE A 53 24.73 -6.94 26.90
C ILE A 53 24.26 -5.92 25.86
N GLU A 54 23.10 -6.17 25.25
CA GLU A 54 22.54 -5.35 24.19
C GLU A 54 21.94 -4.04 24.72
N LYS A 55 21.90 -3.02 23.86
CA LYS A 55 21.25 -1.75 24.20
C LYS A 55 19.74 -1.88 24.06
N LYS A 56 18.97 -1.11 24.84
CA LYS A 56 17.52 -1.03 24.65
C LYS A 56 17.26 -0.33 23.32
N VAL A 57 16.35 -0.89 22.51
CA VAL A 57 15.83 -0.18 21.34
C VAL A 57 15.20 1.11 21.84
N ARG A 58 15.62 2.25 21.28
CA ARG A 58 15.06 3.54 21.66
C ARG A 58 13.59 3.56 21.27
N LYS A 59 12.71 3.81 22.24
CA LYS A 59 11.29 4.05 21.95
C LYS A 59 11.20 5.39 21.20
N GLY A 60 10.65 5.35 20.00
CA GLY A 60 10.39 6.55 19.22
C GLY A 60 9.27 7.39 19.83
N ARG A 61 8.93 8.50 19.14
CA ARG A 61 7.80 9.34 19.53
C ARG A 61 6.51 8.49 19.54
N PRO A 62 5.67 8.59 20.59
CA PRO A 62 4.40 7.88 20.62
C PRO A 62 3.52 8.31 19.43
N ALA A 63 2.77 7.37 18.89
CA ALA A 63 1.86 7.64 17.78
C ALA A 63 0.75 8.59 18.23
N LYS A 64 0.42 9.59 17.39
CA LYS A 64 -0.69 10.51 17.65
C LYS A 64 -2.06 9.82 17.56
N LEU A 65 -2.16 8.76 16.76
CA LEU A 65 -3.41 8.04 16.49
C LEU A 65 -3.45 6.71 17.24
N THR A 66 -4.63 6.39 17.78
CA THR A 66 -4.93 5.12 18.42
C THR A 66 -5.28 4.05 17.39
N LYS A 67 -5.31 2.78 17.83
CA LYS A 67 -5.77 1.66 16.97
C LYS A 67 -7.24 1.81 16.53
N CYS A 68 -8.06 2.54 17.28
CA CYS A 68 -9.46 2.81 16.92
C CYS A 68 -9.54 3.80 15.77
N ASP A 69 -8.75 4.87 15.84
CA ASP A 69 -8.68 5.93 14.82
C ASP A 69 -8.23 5.37 13.47
N LEU A 70 -7.18 4.53 13.50
CA LEU A 70 -6.68 3.85 12.30
C LEU A 70 -7.76 2.98 11.66
N ARG A 71 -8.51 2.21 12.48
CA ARG A 71 -9.60 1.36 11.99
C ARG A 71 -10.75 2.18 11.40
N PHE A 72 -11.10 3.31 12.00
CA PHE A 72 -12.11 4.23 11.47
C PHE A 72 -11.74 4.70 10.06
N ILE A 73 -10.51 5.20 9.90
CA ILE A 73 -9.99 5.68 8.60
C ILE A 73 -10.01 4.55 7.56
N ILE A 74 -9.44 3.39 7.88
CA ILE A 74 -9.34 2.28 6.92
C ILE A 74 -10.72 1.80 6.49
N ARG A 75 -11.68 1.66 7.41
CA ARG A 75 -13.05 1.20 7.10
C ARG A 75 -13.77 2.13 6.13
N LYS A 76 -13.55 3.45 6.23
CA LYS A 76 -14.13 4.43 5.28
C LYS A 76 -13.69 4.16 3.85
N PHE A 77 -12.39 3.96 3.64
CA PHE A 77 -11.83 3.67 2.32
C PHE A 77 -12.17 2.27 1.81
N VAL A 78 -12.29 1.27 2.68
CA VAL A 78 -12.77 -0.07 2.28
C VAL A 78 -14.24 -0.04 1.85
N LYS A 79 -15.08 0.79 2.49
CA LYS A 79 -16.49 0.97 2.11
C LYS A 79 -16.61 1.73 0.79
N ASN A 80 -15.87 2.83 0.64
CA ASN A 80 -15.84 3.63 -0.58
C ASN A 80 -14.39 3.97 -0.97
N PRO A 81 -13.79 3.24 -1.93
CA PRO A 81 -12.38 3.40 -2.30
C PRO A 81 -12.11 4.70 -3.07
N ARG A 82 -13.14 5.44 -3.49
CA ARG A 82 -13.01 6.72 -4.22
C ARG A 82 -12.99 7.96 -3.32
N LEU A 83 -13.07 7.77 -2.00
CA LEU A 83 -13.07 8.91 -1.08
C LEU A 83 -11.78 9.73 -1.20
N SER A 84 -11.92 11.04 -1.00
CA SER A 84 -10.78 11.93 -0.89
C SER A 84 -10.24 11.92 0.54
N ALA A 85 -8.91 11.86 0.69
CA ALA A 85 -8.24 11.98 1.99
C ALA A 85 -8.61 13.27 2.72
N LEU A 86 -8.86 14.36 1.99
CA LEU A 86 -9.26 15.66 2.55
C LEU A 86 -10.64 15.58 3.23
N LYS A 87 -11.60 14.91 2.59
CA LYS A 87 -12.95 14.73 3.14
C LYS A 87 -12.92 13.86 4.39
N VAL A 88 -12.12 12.80 4.38
CA VAL A 88 -11.98 11.91 5.55
C VAL A 88 -11.25 12.60 6.71
N SER A 89 -10.24 13.44 6.44
CA SER A 89 -9.60 14.20 7.51
C SER A 89 -10.52 15.25 8.13
N ALA A 90 -11.36 15.92 7.33
CA ALA A 90 -12.36 16.85 7.86
C ALA A 90 -13.37 16.12 8.76
N GLU A 91 -13.95 15.02 8.27
CA GLU A 91 -14.88 14.19 9.06
C GLU A 91 -14.24 13.65 10.34
N PHE A 92 -12.95 13.31 10.30
CA PHE A 92 -12.22 12.86 11.49
C PHE A 92 -12.07 14.00 12.51
N ASN A 93 -11.69 15.19 12.06
CA ASN A 93 -11.47 16.33 12.94
C ASN A 93 -12.75 16.85 13.59
N GLU A 94 -13.91 16.67 12.96
CA GLU A 94 -15.21 16.98 13.54
C GLU A 94 -15.61 15.98 14.66
N LYS A 95 -15.25 14.71 14.51
CA LYS A 95 -15.68 13.64 15.42
C LYS A 95 -14.74 13.38 16.59
N PHE A 96 -13.45 13.65 16.40
CA PHE A 96 -12.41 13.34 17.37
C PHE A 96 -11.72 14.61 17.83
N SER A 97 -11.33 14.66 19.11
CA SER A 97 -10.56 15.78 19.68
C SER A 97 -9.15 15.93 19.08
N THR A 98 -8.68 14.91 18.36
CA THR A 98 -7.35 14.90 17.76
C THR A 98 -7.41 15.36 16.31
N SER A 99 -6.85 16.53 16.01
CA SER A 99 -6.77 17.01 14.64
C SER A 99 -5.71 16.25 13.81
N ILE A 100 -6.08 15.81 12.61
CA ILE A 100 -5.21 15.16 11.62
C ILE A 100 -5.18 15.94 10.30
N SER A 101 -4.04 15.84 9.62
CA SER A 101 -3.89 16.35 8.26
C SER A 101 -4.29 15.29 7.22
N PRO A 102 -4.66 15.69 5.98
CA PRO A 102 -4.91 14.77 4.88
C PRO A 102 -3.71 13.84 4.60
N GLU A 103 -2.48 14.32 4.83
CA GLU A 103 -1.28 13.51 4.62
C GLU A 103 -1.15 12.40 5.66
N THR A 104 -1.62 12.64 6.89
CA THR A 104 -1.68 11.59 7.92
C THR A 104 -2.59 10.46 7.46
N VAL A 105 -3.75 10.78 6.88
CA VAL A 105 -4.66 9.79 6.29
C VAL A 105 -3.96 8.98 5.19
N ARG A 106 -3.25 9.64 4.26
CA ARG A 106 -2.51 8.93 3.19
C ARG A 106 -1.41 8.02 3.73
N ARG A 107 -0.71 8.40 4.80
CA ARG A 107 0.30 7.55 5.47
C ARG A 107 -0.36 6.32 6.11
N VAL A 108 -1.49 6.50 6.79
CA VAL A 108 -2.27 5.39 7.37
C VAL A 108 -2.71 4.41 6.28
N LEU A 109 -3.23 4.90 5.16
CA LEU A 109 -3.63 4.05 4.04
C LEU A 109 -2.46 3.25 3.46
N ARG A 110 -1.32 3.91 3.22
CA ARG A 110 -0.11 3.23 2.73
C ARG A 110 0.39 2.17 3.71
N GLY A 111 0.37 2.46 5.02
CA GLY A 111 0.71 1.49 6.07
C GLY A 111 -0.23 0.30 6.11
N ALA A 112 -1.49 0.45 5.69
CA ALA A 112 -2.48 -0.61 5.58
C ALA A 112 -2.47 -1.34 4.21
N GLY A 113 -1.53 -1.01 3.32
CA GLY A 113 -1.41 -1.57 1.97
C GLY A 113 -2.45 -1.05 0.96
N LEU A 114 -3.14 0.04 1.28
CA LEU A 114 -4.06 0.72 0.36
C LEU A 114 -3.30 1.82 -0.39
N ASN A 115 -3.20 1.68 -1.70
CA ASN A 115 -2.49 2.62 -2.55
C ASN A 115 -3.45 3.28 -3.54
N GLY A 116 -3.22 4.56 -3.80
CA GLY A 116 -3.89 5.27 -4.89
C GLY A 116 -3.50 4.66 -6.23
N ARG A 117 -4.50 4.18 -6.96
CA ARG A 117 -4.36 3.59 -8.30
C ARG A 117 -5.49 4.09 -9.19
N SER A 118 -5.28 4.02 -10.49
CA SER A 118 -6.33 4.35 -11.44
C SER A 118 -7.35 3.23 -11.48
N ALA A 119 -8.63 3.60 -11.44
CA ALA A 119 -9.71 2.64 -11.61
C ALA A 119 -9.73 2.14 -13.05
N ARG A 120 -9.93 0.83 -13.25
CA ARG A 120 -10.21 0.30 -14.58
C ARG A 120 -11.62 0.68 -14.99
N ARG A 121 -11.75 1.04 -16.26
CA ARG A 121 -13.04 1.23 -16.91
C ARG A 121 -13.52 -0.10 -17.46
N LYS A 122 -14.72 -0.50 -17.06
CA LYS A 122 -15.37 -1.73 -17.53
C LYS A 122 -16.86 -1.49 -17.61
N PHE A 123 -17.48 -2.05 -18.64
CA PHE A 123 -18.92 -2.12 -18.71
C PHE A 123 -19.45 -3.00 -17.58
N PHE A 124 -20.58 -2.58 -17.01
CA PHE A 124 -21.28 -3.41 -16.05
C PHE A 124 -21.91 -4.59 -16.81
N VAL A 125 -21.58 -5.82 -16.41
CA VAL A 125 -22.16 -7.05 -16.98
C VAL A 125 -22.94 -7.75 -15.88
N SER A 126 -24.22 -7.99 -16.13
CA SER A 126 -25.10 -8.67 -15.18
C SER A 126 -24.61 -10.10 -14.91
N ALA A 127 -25.01 -10.69 -13.78
CA ALA A 127 -24.65 -12.07 -13.46
C ALA A 127 -25.19 -13.07 -14.50
N LYS A 128 -26.39 -12.81 -15.03
CA LYS A 128 -27.00 -13.60 -16.12
C LYS A 128 -26.16 -13.53 -17.39
N ASN A 129 -25.80 -12.32 -17.82
CA ASN A 129 -25.03 -12.12 -19.05
C ASN A 129 -23.63 -12.71 -18.94
N ARG A 130 -22.98 -12.64 -17.76
CA ARG A 130 -21.68 -13.31 -17.55
C ARG A 130 -21.75 -14.82 -17.77
N LYS A 131 -22.82 -15.48 -17.31
CA LYS A 131 -23.03 -16.92 -17.53
C LYS A 131 -23.24 -17.22 -19.02
N LEU A 132 -24.11 -16.45 -19.67
CA LEU A 132 -24.41 -16.59 -21.10
C LEU A 132 -23.16 -16.38 -21.97
N SER A 133 -22.37 -15.32 -21.70
CA SER A 133 -21.13 -15.07 -22.41
C SER A 133 -20.10 -16.18 -22.21
N LEU A 134 -20.02 -16.76 -21.00
CA LEU A 134 -19.12 -17.88 -20.74
C LEU A 134 -19.58 -19.16 -21.44
N SER A 135 -20.89 -19.48 -21.40
CA SER A 135 -21.43 -20.66 -22.09
C SER A 135 -21.32 -20.55 -23.60
N PHE A 136 -21.38 -19.34 -24.15
CA PHE A 136 -21.13 -19.06 -25.56
C PHE A 136 -19.64 -19.19 -25.91
N ALA A 137 -18.74 -18.62 -25.11
CA ALA A 137 -17.30 -18.64 -25.40
C ALA A 137 -16.66 -20.04 -25.33
N LYS A 138 -17.12 -20.91 -24.41
CA LYS A 138 -16.60 -22.28 -24.24
C LYS A 138 -16.58 -23.12 -25.54
N PRO A 139 -17.70 -23.30 -26.27
CA PRO A 139 -17.72 -24.07 -27.50
C PRO A 139 -16.94 -23.41 -28.65
N MET A 140 -16.77 -22.08 -28.63
CA MET A 140 -16.04 -21.35 -29.67
C MET A 140 -14.52 -21.55 -29.62
N LEU A 141 -13.96 -22.04 -28.52
CA LEU A 141 -12.52 -22.36 -28.41
C LEU A 141 -12.11 -23.54 -29.31
N ASN A 142 -13.02 -24.49 -29.53
CA ASN A 142 -12.73 -25.73 -30.26
C ASN A 142 -13.21 -25.69 -31.71
N LYS A 143 -13.55 -24.51 -32.24
CA LYS A 143 -14.01 -24.36 -33.63
C LYS A 143 -12.81 -24.42 -34.59
N PRO A 144 -12.95 -25.06 -35.75
CA PRO A 144 -11.89 -25.11 -36.75
C PRO A 144 -11.63 -23.73 -37.35
N GLU A 145 -10.43 -23.52 -37.90
CA GLU A 145 -10.02 -22.23 -38.47
C GLU A 145 -10.92 -21.78 -39.64
N THR A 146 -11.39 -22.73 -40.45
CA THR A 146 -12.36 -22.48 -41.54
C THR A 146 -13.67 -21.84 -41.08
N TYR A 147 -14.04 -22.00 -39.80
CA TYR A 147 -15.19 -21.31 -39.22
C TYR A 147 -14.94 -19.80 -39.13
N ARG A 148 -13.71 -19.38 -38.78
CA ARG A 148 -13.35 -17.97 -38.63
C ARG A 148 -13.23 -17.24 -39.97
N ASN A 149 -12.85 -17.95 -41.03
CA ASN A 149 -12.60 -17.33 -42.35
C ASN A 149 -13.93 -16.95 -43.05
N ASN A 150 -15.03 -17.58 -42.64
CA ASN A 150 -16.38 -17.28 -43.13
C ASN A 150 -17.15 -16.28 -42.24
N ASP A 151 -16.62 -15.92 -41.07
CA ASP A 151 -17.29 -15.03 -40.14
C ASP A 151 -17.02 -13.56 -40.49
N LEU A 152 -18.09 -12.80 -40.76
CA LEU A 152 -18.05 -11.35 -40.87
C LEU A 152 -18.37 -10.72 -39.52
N PHE A 153 -17.45 -9.91 -38.99
CA PHE A 153 -17.69 -9.14 -37.78
C PHE A 153 -18.13 -7.72 -38.15
N ALA A 154 -19.32 -7.32 -37.72
CA ALA A 154 -19.78 -5.94 -37.80
C ALA A 154 -19.97 -5.39 -36.38
N ASP A 155 -19.52 -4.16 -36.15
CA ASP A 155 -19.75 -3.45 -34.90
C ASP A 155 -20.00 -1.96 -35.17
N GLU A 156 -20.71 -1.32 -34.25
CA GLU A 156 -20.98 0.10 -34.27
C GLU A 156 -20.04 0.80 -33.27
N SER A 157 -19.15 1.64 -33.79
CA SER A 157 -18.20 2.40 -32.98
C SER A 157 -18.60 3.87 -32.90
N LYS A 158 -18.67 4.39 -31.67
CA LYS A 158 -18.95 5.80 -31.40
C LYS A 158 -17.67 6.59 -31.17
N PHE A 159 -17.38 7.55 -32.03
CA PHE A 159 -16.27 8.48 -31.88
C PHE A 159 -16.73 9.76 -31.17
N LYS A 160 -16.11 10.07 -30.03
CA LYS A 160 -16.40 11.28 -29.26
C LYS A 160 -15.46 12.39 -29.68
N ILE A 161 -16.01 13.49 -30.19
CA ILE A 161 -15.24 14.68 -30.59
C ILE A 161 -14.79 15.46 -29.34
N PHE A 162 -15.62 15.50 -28.29
CA PHE A 162 -15.31 16.15 -27.02
C PHE A 162 -15.76 15.28 -25.84
N CYS A 163 -14.81 14.60 -25.18
CA CYS A 163 -14.94 14.12 -23.79
C CYS A 163 -13.65 13.38 -23.40
N SER A 164 -12.74 14.01 -22.65
CA SER A 164 -11.74 13.25 -21.91
C SER A 164 -12.42 12.73 -20.65
N TYR A 165 -12.75 11.44 -20.63
CA TYR A 165 -13.13 10.82 -19.36
C TYR A 165 -11.94 11.01 -18.41
N GLY A 166 -12.12 11.80 -17.35
CA GLY A 166 -11.06 12.10 -16.39
C GLY A 166 -10.52 10.84 -15.70
N ARG A 167 -9.28 10.91 -15.23
CA ARG A 167 -8.64 9.82 -14.49
C ARG A 167 -9.25 9.73 -13.08
N ILE A 168 -10.03 8.67 -12.85
CA ILE A 168 -10.59 8.40 -11.51
C ILE A 168 -9.59 7.57 -10.71
N MET A 169 -9.27 8.06 -9.52
CA MET A 169 -8.39 7.39 -8.56
C MET A 169 -9.20 6.60 -7.53
N VAL A 170 -8.71 5.42 -7.18
CA VAL A 170 -9.24 4.53 -6.15
C VAL A 170 -8.11 4.09 -5.22
N TRP A 171 -8.42 3.96 -3.94
CA TRP A 171 -7.55 3.35 -2.94
C TRP A 171 -7.85 1.85 -2.88
N ARG A 172 -6.89 1.03 -3.31
CA ARG A 172 -7.06 -0.44 -3.35
C ARG A 172 -5.76 -1.16 -3.00
N ARG A 173 -5.85 -2.44 -2.61
CA ARG A 173 -4.68 -3.30 -2.42
C ARG A 173 -4.19 -3.84 -3.77
N LYS A 174 -3.01 -4.47 -3.74
CA LYS A 174 -2.50 -5.23 -4.89
C LYS A 174 -3.49 -6.35 -5.25
N ASN A 175 -3.67 -6.62 -6.54
CA ASN A 175 -4.56 -7.66 -7.09
C ASN A 175 -6.09 -7.47 -6.88
N GLU A 176 -6.55 -6.38 -6.25
CA GLU A 176 -7.99 -6.08 -6.10
C GLU A 176 -8.57 -5.28 -7.29
N GLU A 177 -7.93 -5.37 -8.45
CA GLU A 177 -8.21 -4.49 -9.58
C GLU A 177 -9.58 -4.72 -10.21
N LEU A 178 -9.99 -5.99 -10.33
CA LEU A 178 -11.26 -6.39 -10.96
C LEU A 178 -12.43 -6.39 -9.97
N ASN A 179 -12.21 -5.99 -8.72
CA ASN A 179 -13.29 -5.87 -7.74
C ASN A 179 -14.29 -4.80 -8.22
N PRO A 180 -15.60 -5.10 -8.30
CA PRO A 180 -16.62 -4.14 -8.75
C PRO A 180 -16.57 -2.77 -8.07
N LYS A 181 -16.18 -2.70 -6.78
CA LYS A 181 -16.04 -1.43 -6.04
C LYS A 181 -14.91 -0.53 -6.59
N ASN A 182 -13.91 -1.13 -7.21
CA ASN A 182 -12.73 -0.47 -7.78
C ASN A 182 -12.89 -0.18 -9.28
N LEU A 183 -13.95 -0.68 -9.92
CA LEU A 183 -14.23 -0.50 -11.35
C LEU A 183 -15.10 0.72 -11.58
N VAL A 184 -14.76 1.51 -12.58
CA VAL A 184 -15.61 2.61 -13.08
C VAL A 184 -16.45 2.07 -14.22
N GLY A 185 -17.77 2.17 -14.07
CA GLY A 185 -18.71 1.84 -15.13
C GLY A 185 -18.56 2.78 -16.32
N THR A 186 -18.48 2.22 -17.53
CA THR A 186 -18.60 2.98 -18.77
C THR A 186 -20.03 2.89 -19.27
N VAL A 187 -20.72 4.03 -19.36
CA VAL A 187 -22.04 4.13 -20.00
C VAL A 187 -21.82 4.37 -21.50
N LYS A 188 -22.44 3.55 -22.35
CA LYS A 188 -22.31 3.63 -23.81
C LYS A 188 -23.12 4.78 -24.42
N TYR A 189 -24.26 5.11 -23.83
CA TYR A 189 -25.26 6.02 -24.40
C TYR A 189 -25.27 7.36 -23.64
N GLY A 190 -25.09 8.47 -24.37
CA GLY A 190 -25.04 9.83 -23.80
C GLY A 190 -23.82 10.66 -24.28
N GLY A 191 -24.08 11.90 -24.69
CA GLY A 191 -23.10 12.86 -25.21
C GLY A 191 -22.96 12.82 -26.73
N GLY A 192 -22.82 13.99 -27.37
CA GLY A 192 -22.63 14.14 -28.81
C GLY A 192 -21.39 13.40 -29.33
N GLY A 193 -21.49 12.84 -30.52
CA GLY A 193 -20.43 12.08 -31.18
C GLY A 193 -20.95 11.44 -32.47
N VAL A 194 -20.05 11.06 -33.36
CA VAL A 194 -20.38 10.43 -34.64
C VAL A 194 -20.39 8.92 -34.44
N LEU A 195 -21.41 8.25 -34.99
CA LEU A 195 -21.50 6.80 -35.05
C LEU A 195 -21.01 6.34 -36.41
N VAL A 196 -20.11 5.36 -36.42
CA VAL A 196 -19.55 4.78 -37.64
C VAL A 196 -19.78 3.28 -37.59
N TRP A 197 -20.29 2.73 -38.68
CA TRP A 197 -20.46 1.31 -38.89
C TRP A 197 -19.25 0.77 -39.64
N GLY A 198 -18.68 -0.32 -39.14
CA GLY A 198 -17.59 -1.02 -39.80
C GLY A 198 -17.85 -2.51 -39.78
N ALA A 199 -17.46 -3.18 -40.87
CA ALA A 199 -17.43 -4.63 -40.96
C ALA A 199 -16.04 -5.07 -41.39
N CYS A 200 -15.57 -6.18 -40.84
CA CYS A 200 -14.28 -6.77 -41.15
C CYS A 200 -14.37 -8.29 -41.19
N GLN A 201 -13.67 -8.88 -42.14
CA GLN A 201 -13.56 -10.32 -42.36
C GLN A 201 -12.07 -10.67 -42.43
N HIS A 202 -11.71 -11.86 -41.96
CA HIS A 202 -10.37 -12.38 -42.15
C HIS A 202 -10.24 -12.92 -43.58
N GLN A 203 -9.25 -12.41 -44.33
CA GLN A 203 -8.86 -12.96 -45.63
C GLN A 203 -7.48 -13.59 -45.46
N ASP A 204 -7.36 -14.87 -45.88
CA ASP A 204 -6.09 -15.60 -45.96
C ASP A 204 -5.26 -15.15 -47.16
#